data_AF-A0A7V8U904-F1
#
_entry.id   AF-A0A7V8U904-F1
#
_cell.length_a   1.000
_cell.length_b   1.000
_cell.length_c   1.000
_cell.angle_alpha   90.00
_cell.angle_beta   90.00
_cell.angle_gamma   90.00
#
_symmetry.space_group_name_H-M   'P 1'
#
loop_
_entity.id
_entity.type
_entity.pdbx_description
1 polymer ?
#
loop_
_entity_poly.entity_id
_entity_poly.type
_entity_poly.pdbx_seq_one_letter_code
_entity_poly.pdbx_strand_id
1 'polypeptide(L)'
;MLRLINVHGFFWVLLAIPAIGMTIGFLRDPVTAFDLIHPSGEFSVRFMIIAMMISPLRAIFGRRRWLDWLLARRRALGVAACGYGLLHLVFYLYDMGDWGMIAEEALIFSIWTGYAALIIFIAMGVTSNNASQRAMRANWKRLQRLVYPAAVLIALHWFYVDGEYAGMLVHFVPLLVLETARVILMFKRRSVRRGIGAATG
;
A
#
# COMPACT_ATOMS: atom_id res chain seq x y z
N MET A 1 -1.33 5.58 -28.13
CA MET A 1 -1.85 5.43 -26.75
C MET A 1 -0.78 5.20 -25.67
N LEU A 2 0.18 4.27 -25.81
CA LEU A 2 1.16 3.97 -24.74
C LEU A 2 2.21 5.07 -24.43
N ARG A 3 2.37 6.10 -25.29
CA ARG A 3 3.33 7.21 -25.08
C ARG A 3 2.85 8.27 -24.08
N LEU A 4 1.55 8.58 -24.04
CA LEU A 4 0.97 9.56 -23.10
C LEU A 4 1.04 9.06 -21.65
N ILE A 5 0.93 7.74 -21.46
CA ILE A 5 1.03 7.06 -20.17
C ILE A 5 2.50 6.98 -19.66
N ASN A 6 3.48 7.33 -20.52
CA ASN A 6 4.90 7.28 -20.16
C ASN A 6 5.45 8.60 -19.62
N VAL A 7 4.63 9.65 -19.59
CA VAL A 7 4.97 10.89 -18.87
C VAL A 7 4.78 10.59 -17.39
N HIS A 8 5.86 10.59 -16.61
CA HIS A 8 5.82 10.28 -15.18
C HIS A 8 4.75 11.09 -14.43
N GLY A 9 4.51 12.33 -14.86
CA GLY A 9 3.46 13.21 -14.31
C GLY A 9 2.03 12.70 -14.54
N PHE A 10 1.73 12.09 -15.69
CA PHE A 10 0.37 11.60 -15.98
C PHE A 10 -0.07 10.50 -14.99
N PHE A 11 0.85 9.61 -14.63
CA PHE A 11 0.55 8.56 -13.66
C PHE A 11 0.30 9.13 -12.25
N TRP A 12 1.04 10.17 -11.86
CA TRP A 12 0.80 10.87 -10.60
C TRP A 12 -0.55 11.57 -10.57
N VAL A 13 -0.92 12.26 -11.65
CA VAL A 13 -2.25 12.88 -11.79
C VAL A 13 -3.33 11.83 -11.64
N LEU A 14 -3.21 10.69 -12.33
CA LEU A 14 -4.18 9.59 -12.22
C LEU A 14 -4.37 9.11 -10.77
N LEU A 15 -3.27 8.92 -10.04
CA LEU A 15 -3.33 8.51 -8.64
C LEU A 15 -3.91 9.60 -7.71
N ALA A 16 -3.73 10.87 -8.08
CA ALA A 16 -4.21 12.00 -7.30
C ALA A 16 -5.69 12.33 -7.53
N ILE A 17 -6.33 11.87 -8.61
CA ILE A 17 -7.73 12.20 -8.95
C ILE A 17 -8.70 12.00 -7.76
N PRO A 18 -8.73 10.83 -7.08
CA PRO A 18 -9.64 10.65 -5.94
C PRO A 18 -9.34 11.61 -4.79
N ALA A 19 -8.07 11.79 -4.43
CA ALA A 19 -7.65 12.74 -3.39
C ALA A 19 -8.05 14.18 -3.74
N ILE A 20 -7.90 14.60 -5.00
CA ILE A 20 -8.34 15.92 -5.46
C ILE A 20 -9.86 16.06 -5.27
N GLY A 21 -10.63 15.04 -5.63
CA GLY A 21 -12.08 15.03 -5.41
C GLY A 21 -12.45 15.16 -3.93
N MET A 22 -11.80 14.37 -3.07
CA MET A 22 -11.99 14.42 -1.61
C MET A 22 -11.64 15.80 -1.04
N THR A 23 -10.49 16.36 -1.42
CA THR A 23 -10.06 17.69 -0.96
C THR A 23 -11.01 18.78 -1.44
N ILE A 24 -11.50 18.73 -2.67
CA ILE A 24 -12.50 19.70 -3.17
C ILE A 24 -13.81 19.57 -2.38
N GLY A 25 -14.27 18.34 -2.09
CA GLY A 25 -15.45 18.11 -1.25
C GLY A 25 -15.28 18.72 0.13
N PHE A 26 -14.18 18.38 0.80
CA PHE A 26 -13.82 18.92 2.11
C PHE A 26 -13.73 20.44 2.15
N LEU A 27 -13.12 21.08 1.13
CA LEU A 27 -13.01 22.54 1.08
C LEU A 27 -14.34 23.26 0.83
N ARG A 28 -15.33 22.58 0.26
CA ARG A 28 -16.68 23.12 0.05
C ARG A 28 -17.53 23.00 1.31
N ASP A 29 -17.43 21.87 1.99
CA ASP A 29 -18.14 21.60 3.23
C ASP A 29 -17.27 20.75 4.17
N PRO A 30 -16.57 21.38 5.12
CA PRO A 30 -15.68 20.67 6.04
C PRO A 30 -16.39 19.68 6.96
N VAL A 31 -17.72 19.77 7.12
CA VAL A 31 -18.51 18.82 7.92
C VAL A 31 -18.48 17.42 7.28
N THR A 32 -18.16 17.32 5.99
CA THR A 32 -18.00 16.04 5.28
C THR A 32 -16.70 15.29 5.65
N ALA A 33 -15.88 15.81 6.57
CA ALA A 33 -14.63 15.15 6.98
C ALA A 33 -14.84 13.69 7.39
N PHE A 34 -15.86 13.41 8.21
CA PHE A 34 -16.27 12.06 8.61
C PHE A 34 -16.49 11.13 7.41
N ASP A 35 -17.27 11.57 6.43
CA ASP A 35 -17.61 10.79 5.23
C ASP A 35 -16.39 10.51 4.34
N LEU A 36 -15.32 11.30 4.49
CA LEU A 36 -14.07 11.17 3.73
C LEU A 36 -13.03 10.27 4.42
N ILE A 37 -13.22 9.90 5.69
CA ILE A 37 -12.33 8.99 6.44
C ILE A 37 -12.29 7.62 5.76
N HIS A 38 -13.45 6.96 5.59
CA HIS A 38 -13.52 5.63 4.98
C HIS A 38 -12.92 5.59 3.56
N PRO A 39 -13.35 6.43 2.58
CA PRO A 39 -12.85 6.32 1.22
C PRO A 39 -11.36 6.68 1.10
N SER A 40 -10.84 7.62 1.89
CA SER A 40 -9.39 7.93 1.88
C SER A 40 -8.56 6.74 2.41
N GLY A 41 -9.01 6.09 3.48
CA GLY A 41 -8.42 4.86 4.01
C GLY A 41 -8.46 3.72 2.99
N GLU A 42 -9.62 3.50 2.36
CA GLU A 42 -9.78 2.45 1.35
C GLU A 42 -8.85 2.65 0.14
N PHE A 43 -8.71 3.89 -0.38
CA PHE A 43 -7.77 4.16 -1.47
C PHE A 43 -6.31 3.92 -1.06
N SER A 44 -5.93 4.24 0.18
CA SER A 44 -4.61 3.89 0.73
C SER A 44 -4.34 2.38 0.64
N VAL A 45 -5.29 1.57 1.13
CA VAL A 45 -5.20 0.10 1.11
C VAL A 45 -5.17 -0.44 -0.32
N ARG A 46 -6.03 0.06 -1.20
CA ARG A 46 -6.08 -0.32 -2.62
C ARG A 46 -4.73 -0.12 -3.30
N PHE A 47 -4.09 1.04 -3.14
CA PHE A 47 -2.79 1.30 -3.74
C PHE A 47 -1.68 0.43 -3.16
N MET A 48 -1.68 0.17 -1.85
CA MET A 48 -0.76 -0.78 -1.23
C MET A 48 -0.92 -2.18 -1.85
N ILE A 49 -2.15 -2.69 -1.91
CA ILE A 49 -2.45 -4.03 -2.41
C ILE A 49 -2.04 -4.17 -3.87
N ILE A 50 -2.39 -3.20 -4.72
CA ILE A 50 -1.94 -3.18 -6.12
C ILE A 50 -0.41 -3.21 -6.18
N ALA A 51 0.29 -2.40 -5.38
CA ALA A 51 1.75 -2.37 -5.35
C ALA A 51 2.38 -3.72 -4.92
N MET A 52 1.72 -4.45 -4.01
CA MET A 52 2.15 -5.77 -3.58
C MET A 52 1.89 -6.83 -4.67
N MET A 53 0.68 -6.85 -5.26
CA MET A 53 0.25 -7.82 -6.27
C MET A 53 1.09 -7.82 -7.56
N ILE A 54 1.74 -6.70 -7.92
CA ILE A 54 2.56 -6.64 -9.15
C ILE A 54 3.67 -7.70 -9.16
N SER A 55 4.29 -7.96 -8.00
CA SER A 55 5.40 -8.93 -7.89
C SER A 55 4.97 -10.39 -8.07
N PRO A 56 3.94 -10.91 -7.37
CA PRO A 56 3.42 -12.25 -7.61
C PRO A 56 2.83 -12.40 -9.01
N LEU A 57 2.12 -11.39 -9.54
CA LEU A 57 1.60 -11.44 -10.91
C LEU A 57 2.73 -11.62 -11.93
N ARG A 58 3.85 -10.88 -11.80
CA ARG A 58 5.04 -11.09 -12.64
C ARG A 58 5.64 -12.48 -12.49
N ALA A 59 5.64 -13.04 -11.28
CA ALA A 59 6.18 -14.37 -11.03
C ALA A 59 5.37 -15.48 -11.70
N ILE A 60 4.04 -15.34 -11.71
CA ILE A 60 3.07 -16.28 -12.29
C ILE A 60 3.00 -16.14 -13.82
N PHE A 61 2.77 -14.92 -14.31
CA PHE A 61 2.49 -14.65 -15.73
C PHE A 61 3.75 -14.39 -16.58
N GLY A 62 4.93 -14.32 -15.97
CA GLY A 62 6.19 -14.05 -16.64
C GLY A 62 6.36 -12.58 -17.05
N ARG A 63 7.27 -12.32 -18.01
CA ARG A 63 7.53 -10.97 -18.52
C ARG A 63 6.44 -10.58 -19.51
N ARG A 64 5.59 -9.64 -19.12
CA ARG A 64 4.60 -9.01 -20.00
C ARG A 64 4.84 -7.51 -20.00
N ARG A 65 4.71 -6.87 -21.17
CA ARG A 65 5.02 -5.44 -21.33
C ARG A 65 4.25 -4.55 -20.34
N TRP A 66 2.99 -4.87 -20.07
CA TRP A 66 2.14 -4.13 -19.12
C TRP A 66 2.55 -4.38 -17.65
N LEU A 67 2.98 -5.60 -17.29
CA LEU A 67 3.50 -5.91 -15.96
C LEU A 67 4.86 -5.26 -15.69
N ASP A 68 5.73 -5.22 -16.70
CA ASP A 68 7.02 -4.53 -16.62
C ASP A 68 6.80 -3.01 -16.46
N TRP A 69 5.83 -2.45 -17.17
CA TRP A 69 5.41 -1.06 -17.04
C TRP A 69 4.84 -0.72 -15.64
N LEU A 70 4.01 -1.61 -15.07
CA LEU A 70 3.49 -1.48 -13.70
C LEU A 70 4.60 -1.62 -12.66
N LEU A 71 5.52 -2.57 -12.84
CA LEU A 71 6.63 -2.78 -11.91
C LEU A 71 7.52 -1.54 -11.81
N ALA A 72 7.76 -0.84 -12.93
CA ALA A 72 8.49 0.42 -12.93
C ALA A 72 7.77 1.52 -12.10
N ARG A 73 6.45 1.42 -11.93
CA ARG A 73 5.59 2.37 -11.21
C ARG A 73 5.15 1.90 -9.82
N ARG A 74 5.55 0.70 -9.40
CA ARG A 74 5.28 0.14 -8.06
C ARG A 74 5.62 1.13 -6.93
N ARG A 75 6.69 1.91 -7.10
CA ARG A 75 7.10 2.90 -6.10
C ARG A 75 6.11 4.05 -5.98
N ALA A 76 5.61 4.56 -7.10
CA ALA A 76 4.61 5.63 -7.10
C ALA A 76 3.31 5.18 -6.44
N LEU A 77 2.89 3.93 -6.65
CA LEU A 77 1.75 3.33 -5.94
C LEU A 77 1.98 3.25 -4.43
N GLY A 78 3.17 2.83 -3.98
CA GLY A 78 3.50 2.79 -2.56
C GLY A 78 3.53 4.18 -1.91
N VAL A 79 4.03 5.19 -2.61
CA VAL A 79 4.00 6.58 -2.13
C VAL A 79 2.58 7.14 -2.12
N ALA A 80 1.76 6.82 -3.14
CA ALA A 80 0.35 7.18 -3.14
C ALA A 80 -0.39 6.53 -1.96
N ALA A 81 -0.18 5.24 -1.68
CA ALA A 81 -0.73 4.59 -0.49
C ALA A 81 -0.40 5.37 0.79
N CYS A 82 0.87 5.74 1.00
CA CYS A 82 1.27 6.59 2.12
C CYS A 82 0.55 7.95 2.12
N GLY A 83 0.42 8.61 0.97
CA GLY A 83 -0.26 9.91 0.85
C GLY A 83 -1.74 9.83 1.21
N TYR A 84 -2.44 8.79 0.78
CA TYR A 84 -3.85 8.56 1.14
C TYR A 84 -4.00 8.17 2.62
N GLY A 85 -3.04 7.42 3.19
CA GLY A 85 -3.02 7.15 4.62
C GLY A 85 -2.83 8.42 5.47
N LEU A 86 -2.02 9.36 5.00
CA LEU A 86 -1.89 10.69 5.63
C LEU A 86 -3.16 11.51 5.47
N LEU A 87 -3.79 11.48 4.29
CA LEU A 87 -5.07 12.16 4.05
C LEU A 87 -6.18 11.62 4.97
N HIS A 88 -6.23 10.31 5.15
CA HIS A 88 -7.12 9.65 6.10
C HIS A 88 -6.88 10.14 7.54
N LEU A 89 -5.62 10.21 7.98
CA LEU A 89 -5.30 10.78 9.29
C LEU A 89 -5.75 12.25 9.40
N VAL A 90 -5.55 13.07 8.36
CA VAL A 90 -5.99 14.48 8.37
C VAL A 90 -7.49 14.59 8.55
N PHE A 91 -8.29 13.78 7.84
CA PHE A 91 -9.74 13.78 8.01
C PHE A 91 -10.17 13.30 9.39
N TYR A 92 -9.54 12.25 9.92
CA TYR A 92 -9.78 11.78 11.29
C TYR A 92 -9.47 12.86 12.34
N LEU A 93 -8.31 13.51 12.26
CA LEU A 93 -7.92 14.54 13.22
C LEU A 93 -8.85 15.77 13.15
N TYR A 94 -9.30 16.12 11.94
CA TYR A 94 -10.22 17.23 11.75
C TYR A 94 -11.61 16.91 12.31
N ASP A 95 -12.13 15.71 12.01
CA ASP A 95 -13.43 15.25 12.47
C ASP A 95 -13.48 15.15 14.00
N MET A 96 -12.44 14.58 14.62
CA MET A 96 -12.41 14.42 16.06
C MET A 96 -12.29 15.76 16.80
N GLY A 97 -11.52 16.73 16.26
CA GLY A 97 -11.46 18.12 16.73
C GLY A 97 -10.92 18.36 18.15
N ASP A 98 -10.78 17.31 18.97
CA ASP A 98 -10.40 17.34 20.39
C ASP A 98 -9.15 16.49 20.65
N TRP A 99 -8.05 17.14 21.03
CA TRP A 99 -6.77 16.50 21.31
C TRP A 99 -6.80 15.57 22.54
N GLY A 100 -7.68 15.82 23.51
CA GLY A 100 -7.88 14.96 24.68
C GLY A 100 -8.51 13.64 24.26
N MET A 101 -9.59 13.68 23.48
CA MET A 101 -10.24 12.47 22.97
C MET A 101 -9.30 11.67 22.05
N ILE A 102 -8.56 12.33 21.16
CA ILE A 102 -7.57 11.66 20.30
C ILE A 102 -6.52 10.91 21.14
N ALA A 103 -6.07 11.50 22.26
CA ALA A 103 -5.08 10.88 23.14
C ALA A 103 -5.65 9.67 23.89
N GLU A 104 -6.90 9.75 24.33
CA GLU A 104 -7.61 8.65 24.99
C GLU A 104 -7.83 7.47 24.03
N GLU A 105 -8.22 7.75 22.79
CA GLU A 105 -8.47 6.72 21.77
C GLU A 105 -7.21 6.10 21.19
N ALA A 106 -6.05 6.78 21.29
CA ALA A 106 -4.80 6.36 20.67
C ALA A 106 -4.32 4.96 21.10
N LEU A 107 -4.72 4.48 22.27
CA LEU A 107 -4.36 3.16 22.80
C LEU A 107 -5.40 2.07 22.53
N ILE A 108 -6.58 2.43 22.00
CA ILE A 108 -7.61 1.45 21.64
C ILE A 108 -7.07 0.56 20.52
N PHE A 109 -7.32 -0.76 20.63
CA PHE A 109 -6.75 -1.75 19.72
C PHE A 109 -7.02 -1.46 18.23
N SER A 110 -8.25 -1.05 17.93
CA SER A 110 -8.67 -0.68 16.59
C SER A 110 -7.88 0.53 16.06
N ILE A 111 -7.57 1.52 16.90
CA ILE A 111 -6.94 2.78 16.47
C ILE A 111 -5.41 2.69 16.44
N TRP A 112 -4.77 2.12 17.47
CA TRP A 112 -3.30 2.07 17.52
C TRP A 112 -2.71 1.25 16.36
N THR A 113 -3.42 0.22 15.91
CA THR A 113 -3.01 -0.57 14.74
C THR A 113 -2.93 0.28 13.47
N GLY A 114 -3.86 1.24 13.31
CA GLY A 114 -3.83 2.26 12.26
C GLY A 114 -2.61 3.17 12.37
N TYR A 115 -2.33 3.72 13.56
CA TYR A 115 -1.14 4.54 13.80
C TYR A 115 0.17 3.78 13.54
N ALA A 116 0.28 2.53 14.00
CA ALA A 116 1.45 1.69 13.78
C ALA A 116 1.66 1.42 12.27
N ALA A 117 0.60 1.11 11.53
CA ALA A 117 0.67 0.97 10.08
C ALA A 117 1.11 2.27 9.38
N LEU A 118 0.56 3.41 9.81
CA LEU A 118 0.88 4.71 9.25
C LEU A 118 2.35 5.07 9.47
N ILE A 119 2.91 4.81 10.65
CA ILE A 119 4.34 5.03 10.94
C ILE A 119 5.22 4.21 9.97
N ILE A 120 4.86 2.96 9.71
CA ILE A 120 5.57 2.12 8.72
C ILE A 120 5.44 2.72 7.32
N PHE A 121 4.24 3.17 6.93
CA PHE A 121 4.01 3.82 5.64
C PHE A 121 4.82 5.09 5.48
N ILE A 122 4.87 5.96 6.48
CA ILE A 122 5.67 7.19 6.47
C ILE A 122 7.16 6.85 6.29
N ALA A 123 7.70 5.91 7.07
CA ALA A 123 9.08 5.49 6.95
C ALA A 123 9.41 4.96 5.53
N MET A 124 8.52 4.14 4.95
CA MET A 124 8.67 3.65 3.59
C MET A 124 8.49 4.73 2.52
N GLY A 125 7.56 5.67 2.73
CA GLY A 125 7.23 6.76 1.82
C GLY A 125 8.36 7.78 1.73
N VAL A 126 8.86 8.25 2.87
CA VAL A 126 10.01 9.18 2.95
C VAL A 126 11.26 8.57 2.31
N THR A 127 11.48 7.26 2.48
CA THR A 127 12.61 6.55 1.87
C THR A 127 12.38 6.06 0.44
N SER A 128 11.25 6.41 -0.19
CA SER A 128 10.90 6.03 -1.56
C SER A 128 11.48 6.97 -2.63
N ASN A 129 12.70 7.44 -2.43
CA ASN A 129 13.42 8.29 -3.37
C ASN A 129 14.77 7.68 -3.79
N ASN A 130 15.35 8.19 -4.89
CA ASN A 130 16.60 7.65 -5.44
C ASN A 130 17.80 7.88 -4.51
N ALA A 131 17.80 8.93 -3.69
CA ALA A 131 18.87 9.21 -2.74
C ALA A 131 18.90 8.17 -1.61
N SER A 132 17.76 7.92 -0.96
CA SER A 132 17.63 6.90 0.11
C SER A 132 17.96 5.49 -0.38
N GLN A 133 17.55 5.14 -1.61
CA GLN A 133 17.93 3.85 -2.21
C GLN A 133 19.45 3.68 -2.34
N ARG A 134 20.14 4.73 -2.80
CA ARG A 134 21.60 4.73 -2.96
C ARG A 134 22.32 4.72 -1.61
N ALA A 135 21.82 5.47 -0.64
CA ALA A 135 22.40 5.56 0.70
C ALA A 135 22.25 4.27 1.51
N MET A 136 21.04 3.71 1.57
CA MET A 136 20.70 2.58 2.45
C MET A 136 21.05 1.20 1.87
N ARG A 137 21.24 1.08 0.55
CA ARG A 137 21.60 -0.16 -0.15
C ARG A 137 20.68 -1.34 0.22
N ALA A 138 21.21 -2.40 0.84
CA ALA A 138 20.44 -3.58 1.22
C ALA A 138 19.39 -3.29 2.31
N ASN A 139 19.65 -2.32 3.19
CA ASN A 139 18.72 -1.94 4.26
C ASN A 139 17.45 -1.28 3.70
N TRP A 140 17.54 -0.63 2.54
CA TRP A 140 16.35 -0.11 1.86
C TRP A 140 15.34 -1.23 1.58
N LYS A 141 15.80 -2.35 1.04
CA LYS A 141 14.93 -3.51 0.78
C LYS A 141 14.37 -4.13 2.05
N ARG A 142 15.10 -4.07 3.17
CA ARG A 142 14.61 -4.55 4.48
C ARG A 142 13.48 -3.65 4.98
N LEU A 143 13.66 -2.33 4.92
CA LEU A 143 12.63 -1.36 5.28
C LEU A 143 11.37 -1.52 4.43
N GLN A 144 11.53 -1.67 3.11
CA GLN A 144 10.40 -1.85 2.19
C GLN A 144 9.68 -3.19 2.34
N ARG A 145 10.24 -4.16 3.10
CA ARG A 145 9.53 -5.39 3.49
C ARG A 145 8.61 -5.18 4.68
N LEU A 146 8.70 -4.05 5.39
CA LEU A 146 7.73 -3.72 6.42
C LEU A 146 6.31 -3.50 5.86
N VAL A 147 6.15 -3.44 4.53
CA VAL A 147 4.83 -3.49 3.89
C VAL A 147 4.02 -4.74 4.28
N TYR A 148 4.65 -5.89 4.54
CA TYR A 148 3.92 -7.10 4.95
C TYR A 148 3.33 -6.97 6.37
N PRO A 149 4.09 -6.61 7.43
CA PRO A 149 3.50 -6.34 8.73
C PRO A 149 2.54 -5.15 8.70
N ALA A 150 2.79 -4.11 7.89
CA ALA A 150 1.83 -3.02 7.71
C ALA A 150 0.50 -3.52 7.12
N ALA A 151 0.53 -4.41 6.12
CA ALA A 151 -0.67 -4.99 5.55
C ALA A 151 -1.50 -5.76 6.59
N VAL A 152 -0.85 -6.47 7.52
CA VAL A 152 -1.55 -7.14 8.63
C VAL A 152 -2.15 -6.12 9.59
N LEU A 153 -1.40 -5.10 9.99
CA LEU A 153 -1.91 -4.04 10.87
C LEU A 153 -3.10 -3.29 10.26
N ILE A 154 -3.06 -3.02 8.96
CA ILE A 154 -4.16 -2.38 8.21
C ILE A 154 -5.38 -3.28 8.16
N ALA A 155 -5.21 -4.58 7.91
CA ALA A 155 -6.32 -5.52 7.93
C ALA A 155 -6.99 -5.58 9.32
N LEU A 156 -6.19 -5.57 10.39
CA LEU A 156 -6.69 -5.52 11.76
C LEU A 156 -7.42 -4.19 12.03
N HIS A 157 -6.82 -3.06 11.67
CA HIS A 157 -7.44 -1.74 11.83
C HIS A 157 -8.81 -1.69 11.14
N TRP A 158 -8.88 -2.07 9.86
CA TRP A 158 -10.15 -2.13 9.11
C TRP A 158 -11.16 -3.06 9.80
N PHE A 159 -10.75 -4.28 10.14
CA PHE A 159 -11.63 -5.28 10.77
C PHE A 159 -12.28 -4.77 12.06
N TYR A 160 -11.51 -4.08 12.91
CA TYR A 160 -11.98 -3.64 14.22
C TYR A 160 -12.63 -2.25 14.23
N VAL A 161 -12.39 -1.40 13.22
CA VAL A 161 -13.02 -0.07 13.12
C VAL A 161 -14.38 -0.16 12.42
N ASP A 162 -14.45 -0.69 11.20
CA ASP A 162 -15.70 -0.67 10.42
C ASP A 162 -16.63 -1.84 10.75
N GLY A 163 -16.08 -2.98 11.18
CA GLY A 163 -16.83 -4.23 11.34
C GLY A 163 -17.35 -4.84 10.02
N GLU A 164 -17.21 -4.14 8.88
CA GLU A 164 -17.56 -4.64 7.55
C GLU A 164 -16.44 -5.49 6.94
N TYR A 165 -16.57 -6.81 7.09
CA TYR A 165 -15.54 -7.74 6.63
C TYR A 165 -15.53 -7.93 5.11
N ALA A 166 -16.63 -7.66 4.42
CA ALA A 166 -16.74 -7.92 2.98
C ALA A 166 -15.75 -7.07 2.17
N GLY A 167 -15.69 -5.76 2.46
CA GLY A 167 -14.74 -4.84 1.83
C GLY A 167 -13.30 -5.29 2.05
N MET A 168 -12.92 -5.56 3.31
CA MET A 168 -11.60 -6.08 3.65
C MET A 168 -11.27 -7.37 2.88
N LEU A 169 -12.17 -8.37 2.89
CA LEU A 169 -11.92 -9.68 2.28
C LEU A 169 -11.75 -9.59 0.77
N VAL A 170 -12.57 -8.79 0.08
CA VAL A 170 -12.46 -8.59 -1.39
C VAL A 170 -11.08 -8.06 -1.78
N HIS A 171 -10.44 -7.27 -0.91
CA HIS A 171 -9.12 -6.70 -1.16
C HIS A 171 -7.98 -7.63 -0.71
N PHE A 172 -8.05 -8.19 0.50
CA PHE A 172 -6.95 -8.96 1.09
C PHE A 172 -6.88 -10.42 0.63
N VAL A 173 -8.02 -11.06 0.30
CA VAL A 173 -8.02 -12.46 -0.17
C VAL A 173 -7.26 -12.63 -1.49
N PRO A 174 -7.49 -11.81 -2.54
CA PRO A 174 -6.70 -11.91 -3.77
C PRO A 174 -5.20 -11.70 -3.54
N LEU A 175 -4.85 -10.75 -2.66
CA LEU A 175 -3.46 -10.51 -2.28
C LEU A 175 -2.83 -11.75 -1.63
N LEU A 176 -3.51 -12.34 -0.64
CA LEU A 176 -3.05 -13.54 0.07
C LEU A 176 -2.87 -14.73 -0.87
N VAL A 177 -3.82 -14.95 -1.78
CA VAL A 177 -3.74 -16.03 -2.79
C VAL A 177 -2.53 -15.83 -3.70
N LEU A 178 -2.33 -14.61 -4.21
CA LEU A 178 -1.22 -14.31 -5.12
C LEU A 178 0.15 -14.41 -4.45
N GLU A 179 0.30 -13.89 -3.23
CA GLU A 179 1.57 -14.01 -2.49
C GLU A 179 1.88 -15.46 -2.13
N THR A 180 0.88 -16.25 -1.71
CA THR A 180 1.02 -17.69 -1.46
C THR A 180 1.47 -18.43 -2.72
N ALA A 181 0.80 -18.18 -3.85
CA ALA A 181 1.15 -18.79 -5.14
C ALA A 181 2.59 -18.45 -5.56
N ARG A 182 3.01 -17.19 -5.39
CA ARG A 182 4.39 -16.77 -5.68
C ARG A 182 5.40 -17.49 -4.80
N VAL A 183 5.15 -17.61 -3.50
CA VAL A 183 6.05 -18.31 -2.57
C VAL A 183 6.22 -19.77 -2.98
N ILE A 184 5.12 -20.46 -3.30
CA ILE A 184 5.14 -21.84 -3.80
C ILE A 184 5.97 -21.94 -5.09
N LEU A 185 5.76 -21.06 -6.07
CA LEU A 185 6.52 -21.04 -7.31
C LEU A 185 8.01 -20.76 -7.09
N MET A 186 8.36 -19.91 -6.13
CA MET A 186 9.75 -19.64 -5.75
C MET A 186 10.43 -20.88 -5.17
N PHE A 187 9.75 -21.64 -4.30
CA PHE A 187 10.28 -22.89 -3.76
C PHE A 187 10.45 -23.96 -4.85
N LYS A 188 9.45 -24.15 -5.71
CA LYS A 188 9.55 -25.09 -6.85
C LYS A 188 10.74 -24.77 -7.76
N ARG A 189 10.93 -23.50 -8.13
CA ARG A 189 12.07 -23.07 -8.98
C ARG A 189 13.43 -23.27 -8.33
N ARG A 190 13.55 -23.12 -7.01
CA ARG A 190 14.79 -23.39 -6.27
C ARG A 190 15.12 -24.88 -6.23
N SER A 191 14.11 -25.73 -6.01
CA SER A 191 14.28 -27.19 -6.02
C SER A 191 14.81 -27.68 -7.38
N VAL A 192 14.18 -27.25 -8.48
CA VAL A 192 14.63 -27.60 -9.84
C VAL A 192 16.08 -27.17 -10.10
N ARG A 193 16.46 -25.94 -9.74
CA ARG A 193 17.84 -25.44 -9.93
C ARG A 193 18.87 -26.23 -9.13
N ARG A 194 18.55 -26.65 -7.91
CA ARG A 194 19.43 -27.50 -7.09
C ARG A 194 19.60 -28.88 -7.71
N GLY A 195 18.52 -29.48 -8.22
CA GLY A 195 18.57 -30.78 -8.90
C GLY A 195 19.45 -30.76 -10.16
N ILE A 196 19.34 -29.72 -10.99
CA ILE A 196 20.20 -29.55 -12.17
C ILE A 196 21.66 -29.38 -11.77
N GLY A 197 21.96 -28.53 -10.77
CA GLY A 197 23.33 -28.29 -10.32
C GLY A 197 24.02 -29.53 -9.73
N ALA A 198 23.26 -30.44 -9.11
CA ALA A 198 23.77 -31.70 -8.59
C ALA A 198 23.99 -32.79 -9.67
N ALA A 199 23.36 -32.66 -10.84
CA ALA A 199 23.52 -33.59 -11.96
C ALA A 199 24.67 -33.21 -12.92
N THR A 200 25.20 -31.99 -12.81
CA THR A 200 26.24 -31.44 -13.70
C THR A 200 27.59 -31.18 -13.01
N GLY A 201 27.74 -31.55 -11.73
CA GLY A 201 28.97 -31.40 -10.95
C GLY A 201 29.40 -32.73 -10.36
#